data_AF-A0A7J0HFW8-F1
#
_entry.id   AF-A0A7J0HFW8-F1
#
_cell.length_a   1.000
_cell.length_b   1.000
_cell.length_c   1.000
_cell.angle_alpha   90.00
_cell.angle_beta   90.00
_cell.angle_gamma   90.00
#
_symmetry.space_group_name_H-M   'P 1'
#
loop_
_entity.id
_entity.type
_entity.pdbx_description
1 polymer ?
#
loop_
_entity_poly.entity_id
_entity_poly.type
_entity_poly.pdbx_seq_one_letter_code
_entity_poly.pdbx_strand_id
1 'polypeptide(L)'
;MVGTRALIGIRDAEGGTSIDTYNITSETKLGCRLQPSSIDVNVLNKTFEYKSEYNYYIICATLLLDRNMYDTSKLNHVWQVGKAANGNEPLRHPNTLQNVDSTEVTNLALGSSHSTGSYRHRLRVVKV
;
A
#
# COMPACT_ATOMS: atom_id res chain seq x y z
N MET A 1 10.06 0.55 -3.88
CA MET A 1 9.21 1.61 -3.30
C MET A 1 9.95 2.40 -2.22
N VAL A 2 11.22 2.76 -2.47
CA VAL A 2 12.01 3.51 -1.46
C VAL A 2 11.46 4.94 -1.35
N GLY A 3 11.31 5.41 -0.12
CA GLY A 3 10.71 6.71 0.21
C GLY A 3 9.19 6.67 0.44
N THR A 4 8.54 5.51 0.26
CA THR A 4 7.09 5.39 0.38
C THR A 4 6.63 5.30 1.83
N ARG A 5 5.56 6.02 2.16
CA ARG A 5 4.75 5.81 3.37
C ARG A 5 3.65 4.82 3.05
N ALA A 6 3.69 3.65 3.66
CA ALA A 6 2.86 2.53 3.26
C ALA A 6 1.85 2.14 4.35
N LEU A 7 0.66 1.74 3.92
CA LEU A 7 -0.24 0.89 4.69
C LEU A 7 -0.05 -0.54 4.17
N ILE A 8 0.26 -1.47 5.06
CA ILE A 8 0.45 -2.87 4.69
C ILE A 8 -0.49 -3.72 5.53
N GLY A 9 -1.43 -4.36 4.83
CA GLY A 9 -2.29 -5.40 5.39
C GLY A 9 -1.57 -6.75 5.30
N ILE A 10 -1.52 -7.48 6.41
CA ILE A 10 -0.94 -8.82 6.50
C ILE A 10 -2.03 -9.79 6.90
N ARG A 11 -2.07 -10.92 6.21
CA ARG A 11 -2.87 -12.08 6.60
C ARG A 11 -1.92 -13.15 7.09
N ASP A 12 -2.13 -13.65 8.30
CA ASP A 12 -1.37 -14.77 8.84
C ASP A 12 -1.83 -16.12 8.25
N ALA A 13 -1.13 -17.21 8.64
CA ALA A 13 -1.46 -18.55 8.16
C ALA A 13 -2.79 -19.08 8.73
N GLU A 14 -3.25 -18.52 9.85
CA GLU A 14 -4.48 -18.90 10.56
C GLU A 14 -5.70 -18.10 10.03
N GLY A 15 -5.47 -17.15 9.11
CA GLY A 15 -6.48 -16.30 8.51
C GLY A 15 -6.75 -15.00 9.28
N GLY A 16 -6.03 -14.76 10.38
CA GLY A 16 -6.01 -13.49 11.08
C GLY A 16 -5.48 -12.37 10.19
N THR A 17 -5.97 -11.16 10.41
CA THR A 17 -5.65 -9.98 9.61
C THR A 17 -5.12 -8.86 10.50
N SER A 18 -4.06 -8.20 10.05
CA SER A 18 -3.51 -7.01 10.69
C SER A 18 -3.22 -5.94 9.65
N ILE A 19 -3.19 -4.68 10.08
CA ILE A 19 -2.84 -3.55 9.22
C ILE A 19 -2.07 -2.51 9.98
N ASP A 20 -0.90 -2.15 9.44
CA ASP A 20 -0.05 -1.14 10.04
C ASP A 20 0.58 -0.19 9.03
N THR A 21 1.15 0.88 9.57
CA THR A 21 1.91 1.86 8.80
C THR A 21 3.38 1.47 8.77
N TYR A 22 4.04 1.74 7.65
CA TYR A 22 5.44 1.39 7.44
C TYR A 22 6.13 2.53 6.70
N ASN A 23 7.33 2.88 7.17
CA ASN A 23 8.20 3.84 6.50
C ASN A 23 9.27 3.10 5.68
N ILE A 24 9.10 3.05 4.36
CA ILE A 24 10.01 2.31 3.48
C ILE A 24 11.20 3.21 3.13
N THR A 25 12.35 2.99 3.78
CA THR A 25 13.57 3.78 3.57
C THR A 25 14.57 3.07 2.65
N SER A 26 15.68 3.74 2.29
CA SER A 26 16.77 3.13 1.51
C SER A 26 17.40 1.93 2.22
N GLU A 27 17.39 1.92 3.55
CA GLU A 27 17.95 0.83 4.37
C GLU A 27 17.17 -0.48 4.18
N THR A 28 15.84 -0.39 4.03
CA THR A 28 14.99 -1.56 3.75
C THR A 28 15.37 -2.23 2.42
N LYS A 29 15.86 -1.44 1.44
CA LYS A 29 16.42 -1.95 0.18
C LYS A 29 17.79 -2.63 0.38
N LEU A 30 18.56 -2.24 1.39
CA LEU A 30 19.84 -2.88 1.73
C LEU A 30 19.69 -4.18 2.53
N GLY A 31 18.46 -4.53 2.93
CA GLY A 31 18.18 -5.79 3.64
C GLY A 31 17.85 -5.59 5.12
N CYS A 32 17.77 -4.35 5.59
CA CYS A 32 17.24 -4.06 6.90
C CYS A 32 15.76 -4.48 6.98
N ARG A 33 15.36 -4.95 8.15
CA ARG A 33 14.01 -5.44 8.45
C ARG A 33 12.99 -4.31 8.30
N LEU A 34 11.87 -4.58 7.64
CA LEU A 34 10.76 -3.64 7.51
C LEU A 34 9.73 -3.90 8.61
N GLN A 35 9.78 -3.11 9.68
CA GLN A 35 8.87 -3.23 10.83
C GLN A 35 7.82 -2.11 10.82
N PRO A 36 6.68 -2.29 11.52
CA PRO A 36 5.69 -1.24 11.72
C PRO A 36 6.34 0.02 12.29
N SER A 37 6.04 1.17 11.71
CA SER A 37 6.56 2.46 12.14
C SER A 37 5.56 3.57 11.87
N SER A 38 5.66 4.66 12.62
CA SER A 38 4.91 5.88 12.28
C SER A 38 5.36 6.43 10.93
N ILE A 39 4.45 7.16 10.29
CA ILE A 39 4.65 7.90 9.05
C ILE A 39 4.22 9.36 9.29
N ASP A 40 4.64 10.26 8.42
CA ASP A 40 4.36 11.71 8.45
C ASP A 40 2.97 12.09 7.93
N VAL A 41 2.09 11.10 7.72
CA VAL A 41 0.69 11.26 7.36
C VAL A 41 -0.16 10.63 8.46
N ASN A 42 -1.14 11.37 8.99
CA ASN A 42 -2.04 10.82 9.99
C ASN A 42 -3.10 9.94 9.31
N VAL A 43 -3.17 8.68 9.74
CA VAL A 43 -4.09 7.67 9.20
C VAL A 43 -5.06 7.23 10.29
N LEU A 44 -6.35 7.40 10.04
CA LEU A 44 -7.44 7.01 10.92
C LEU A 44 -8.24 5.86 10.31
N ASN A 45 -9.01 5.16 11.16
CA ASN A 45 -9.98 4.14 10.76
C ASN A 45 -9.44 3.12 9.75
N LYS A 46 -8.18 2.69 9.93
CA LYS A 46 -7.53 1.71 9.07
C LYS A 46 -8.10 0.31 9.34
N THR A 47 -8.56 -0.38 8.30
CA THR A 47 -9.01 -1.77 8.37
C THR A 47 -8.44 -2.58 7.20
N PHE A 48 -8.28 -3.88 7.43
CA PHE A 48 -7.88 -4.84 6.41
C PHE A 48 -8.77 -6.07 6.54
N GLU A 49 -9.68 -6.25 5.59
CA GLU A 49 -10.75 -7.23 5.73
C GLU A 49 -10.97 -7.99 4.42
N TYR A 50 -11.33 -9.26 4.54
CA TYR A 50 -11.80 -10.04 3.41
C TYR A 50 -13.28 -9.73 3.14
N LYS A 51 -13.60 -9.35 1.91
CA LYS A 51 -14.99 -9.18 1.44
C LYS A 51 -15.35 -10.32 0.51
N SER A 52 -16.19 -11.23 1.00
CA SER A 52 -16.64 -12.42 0.25
C SER A 52 -17.40 -12.06 -1.03
N GLU A 53 -18.15 -10.95 -1.03
CA GLU A 53 -18.88 -10.44 -2.20
C GLU A 53 -17.95 -10.23 -3.41
N TYR A 54 -16.75 -9.72 -3.17
CA TYR A 54 -15.78 -9.42 -4.22
C TYR A 54 -14.68 -10.48 -4.34
N ASN A 55 -14.58 -11.39 -3.36
CA ASN A 55 -13.48 -12.35 -3.24
C ASN A 55 -12.10 -11.64 -3.20
N TYR A 56 -12.01 -10.53 -2.46
CA TYR A 56 -10.77 -9.77 -2.29
C TYR A 56 -10.58 -9.35 -0.83
N TYR A 57 -9.32 -9.16 -0.46
CA TYR A 57 -8.98 -8.37 0.71
C TYR A 57 -8.97 -6.89 0.35
N ILE A 58 -9.53 -6.07 1.24
CA ILE A 58 -9.66 -4.63 1.06
C ILE A 58 -8.99 -3.93 2.23
N ILE A 59 -8.13 -2.96 1.91
CA ILE A 59 -7.64 -1.97 2.85
C ILE A 59 -8.54 -0.75 2.77
N CYS A 60 -9.13 -0.36 3.89
CA CYS A 60 -9.85 0.90 4.05
C CYS A 60 -9.08 1.77 5.03
N ALA A 61 -8.96 3.07 4.76
CA ALA A 61 -8.34 4.02 5.67
C ALA A 61 -8.79 5.45 5.37
N THR A 62 -8.74 6.32 6.38
CA THR A 62 -8.95 7.76 6.24
C THR A 62 -7.62 8.49 6.40
N LEU A 63 -7.21 9.25 5.39
CA LEU A 63 -6.00 10.07 5.44
C LEU A 63 -6.36 11.50 5.83
N LEU A 64 -5.73 12.02 6.89
CA LEU A 64 -5.79 13.44 7.23
C LEU A 64 -4.59 14.14 6.61
N LEU A 65 -4.87 14.97 5.59
CA LEU A 65 -3.86 15.70 4.84
C LEU A 65 -3.91 17.19 5.22
N ASP A 66 -2.82 17.71 5.77
CA ASP A 66 -2.65 19.14 5.95
C ASP A 66 -2.42 19.81 4.58
N ARG A 67 -3.32 20.71 4.18
CA ARG A 67 -3.25 21.43 2.90
C ARG A 67 -2.04 22.36 2.80
N ASN A 68 -1.43 22.73 3.92
CA ASN A 68 -0.20 23.54 3.92
C ASN A 68 1.05 22.68 3.60
N MET A 69 0.98 21.37 3.83
CA MET A 69 2.10 20.45 3.61
C MET A 69 1.92 19.57 2.37
N TYR A 70 0.68 19.27 1.98
CA TYR A 70 0.37 18.30 0.92
C TYR A 70 -0.46 18.93 -0.20
N ASP A 71 0.00 18.72 -1.44
CA ASP A 71 -0.73 19.07 -2.66
C ASP A 71 -1.80 18.01 -2.96
N THR A 72 -3.06 18.35 -2.70
CA THR A 72 -4.21 17.45 -2.93
C THR A 72 -4.54 17.26 -4.40
N SER A 73 -3.94 18.05 -5.30
CA SER A 73 -4.08 17.84 -6.75
C SER A 73 -3.23 16.69 -7.26
N LYS A 74 -2.24 16.24 -6.48
CA LYS A 74 -1.26 15.24 -6.91
C LYS A 74 -0.86 14.28 -5.78
N LEU A 75 -1.69 13.27 -5.54
CA LEU A 75 -1.33 12.11 -4.73
C LEU A 75 -0.69 11.02 -5.61
N ASN A 76 0.60 10.77 -5.45
CA ASN A 76 1.26 9.62 -6.06
C ASN A 76 0.99 8.38 -5.20
N HIS A 77 0.29 7.41 -5.76
CA HIS A 77 -0.04 6.16 -5.08
C HIS A 77 0.63 4.99 -5.80
N VAL A 78 1.19 4.09 -5.01
CA VAL A 78 1.74 2.82 -5.45
C VAL A 78 1.17 1.73 -4.57
N TRP A 79 0.88 0.56 -5.14
CA TRP A 79 0.44 -0.58 -4.34
C TRP A 79 1.06 -1.87 -4.90
N GLN A 80 1.31 -2.83 -4.02
CA GLN A 80 1.90 -4.11 -4.36
C GLN A 80 1.31 -5.22 -3.48
N VAL A 81 1.49 -6.48 -3.90
CA VAL A 81 1.09 -7.67 -3.15
C VAL A 81 2.35 -8.49 -2.94
N GLY A 82 2.79 -8.57 -1.68
CA GLY A 82 3.92 -9.41 -1.31
C GLY A 82 3.54 -10.89 -1.27
N LYS A 83 4.56 -11.76 -1.33
CA LYS A 83 4.35 -13.22 -1.26
C LYS A 83 4.07 -13.72 0.16
N ALA A 84 4.74 -13.13 1.16
CA ALA A 84 4.71 -13.60 2.53
C ALA A 84 5.17 -12.50 3.51
N ALA A 85 4.85 -12.71 4.79
CA ALA A 85 5.33 -11.92 5.92
C ALA A 85 5.75 -12.86 7.05
N ASN A 86 6.64 -12.40 7.93
CA ASN A 86 6.97 -13.05 9.19
C ASN A 86 6.42 -12.21 10.35
N GLY A 87 5.24 -12.57 10.86
CA GLY A 87 4.47 -11.70 11.74
C GLY A 87 4.16 -10.37 11.04
N ASN A 88 4.57 -9.25 11.64
CA ASN A 88 4.40 -7.91 11.07
C ASN A 88 5.56 -7.46 10.15
N GLU A 89 6.42 -8.38 9.70
CA GLU A 89 7.52 -8.06 8.79
C GLU A 89 7.23 -8.58 7.38
N PRO A 90 6.86 -7.71 6.42
CA PRO A 90 6.74 -8.10 5.02
C PRO A 90 8.08 -8.59 4.48
N LEU A 91 8.08 -9.76 3.85
CA LEU A 91 9.29 -10.30 3.23
C LEU A 91 9.51 -9.67 1.86
N ARG A 92 10.78 -9.43 1.53
CA ARG A 92 11.18 -8.96 0.20
C ARG A 92 10.70 -9.96 -0.86
N HIS A 93 10.11 -9.44 -1.93
CA HIS A 93 9.67 -10.22 -3.07
C HIS A 93 10.50 -9.89 -4.33
N PRO A 94 10.49 -10.75 -5.37
CA PRO A 94 11.11 -10.45 -6.65
C PRO A 94 10.51 -9.21 -7.31
N ASN A 95 11.29 -8.56 -8.18
CA ASN A 95 10.83 -7.41 -8.97
C ASN A 95 10.03 -7.81 -10.22
N THR A 96 9.56 -9.05 -10.30
CA THR A 96 8.87 -9.62 -11.47
C THR A 96 7.39 -9.89 -11.20
N LEU A 97 6.83 -9.34 -10.11
CA LEU A 97 5.41 -9.49 -9.79
C LEU A 97 4.53 -8.70 -10.76
N GLN A 98 3.30 -9.17 -10.98
CA GLN A 98 2.36 -8.57 -11.92
C GLN A 98 1.99 -7.11 -11.60
N ASN A 99 2.12 -6.70 -10.35
CA ASN A 99 1.79 -5.36 -9.87
C ASN A 99 3.02 -4.57 -9.40
N VAL A 100 4.22 -4.95 -9.85
CA VAL A 100 5.45 -4.27 -9.39
C VAL A 100 5.51 -2.80 -9.83
N ASP A 101 4.89 -2.46 -10.96
CA ASP A 101 4.84 -1.12 -11.56
C ASP A 101 3.47 -0.44 -11.37
N SER A 102 2.62 -0.99 -10.50
CA SER A 102 1.32 -0.44 -10.15
C SER A 102 1.46 0.92 -9.48
N THR A 103 1.36 1.96 -10.30
CA THR A 103 1.50 3.36 -9.91
C THR A 103 0.41 4.21 -10.54
N GLU A 104 -0.06 5.20 -9.79
CA GLU A 104 -1.07 6.15 -10.23
C GLU A 104 -0.89 7.51 -9.58
N VAL A 105 -1.43 8.53 -10.24
CA VAL A 105 -1.54 9.88 -9.71
C VAL A 105 -3.02 10.20 -9.56
N THR A 106 -3.45 10.50 -8.34
CA THR A 106 -4.82 10.84 -8.02
C THR A 106 -4.94 12.30 -7.62
N ASN A 107 -5.85 13.02 -8.26
CA ASN A 107 -6.27 14.35 -7.86
C ASN A 107 -7.46 14.21 -6.90
N LEU A 108 -7.21 14.43 -5.62
CA LEU A 108 -8.22 14.30 -4.56
C LEU A 108 -9.24 15.43 -4.60
N ALA A 109 -8.89 16.60 -5.15
CA ALA A 109 -9.80 17.73 -5.28
C ALA A 109 -10.86 17.50 -6.38
N LEU A 110 -10.47 16.84 -7.48
CA LEU A 110 -11.34 16.55 -8.62
C LEU A 110 -11.92 15.12 -8.59
N GLY A 111 -11.45 14.26 -7.68
CA GLY A 111 -11.88 12.85 -7.63
C GLY A 111 -11.48 12.03 -8.86
N SER A 112 -10.36 12.40 -9.51
CA SER A 112 -9.89 11.73 -10.74
C SER A 112 -8.52 11.09 -10.54
N SER A 113 -8.26 9.97 -11.21
CA SER A 113 -6.99 9.26 -11.16
C SER A 113 -6.47 8.95 -12.56
N HIS A 114 -5.16 9.04 -12.75
CA HIS A 114 -4.47 8.64 -13.96
C HIS A 114 -3.39 7.61 -13.63
N SER A 115 -3.49 6.42 -14.22
CA SER A 115 -2.47 5.39 -14.06
C SER A 115 -1.25 5.71 -14.93
N THR A 116 -0.07 5.62 -14.33
CA THR A 116 1.21 5.89 -14.98
C THR A 116 2.00 4.61 -15.30
N GLY A 117 1.49 3.43 -14.89
CA GLY A 117 2.11 2.13 -15.16
C GLY A 117 1.85 1.61 -16.57
N SER A 118 2.65 0.63 -17.02
CA SER A 118 2.57 0.11 -18.40
C SER A 118 1.32 -0.74 -18.65
N TYR A 119 0.70 -1.30 -17.60
CA TYR A 119 -0.38 -2.29 -17.68
C TYR A 119 -1.76 -1.80 -17.23
N ARG A 120 -2.34 -0.80 -17.92
CA ARG A 120 -3.58 -0.05 -17.54
C ARG A 120 -4.79 -0.80 -16.93
N HIS A 121 -5.00 -2.10 -17.19
CA HIS A 121 -6.31 -2.76 -16.91
C HIS A 121 -6.33 -3.73 -15.72
N ARG A 122 -5.17 -4.07 -15.11
CA ARG A 122 -5.07 -5.03 -14.00
C ARG A 122 -4.46 -4.44 -12.72
N LEU A 123 -4.21 -3.13 -12.70
CA LEU A 123 -3.44 -2.45 -11.68
C LEU A 123 -4.24 -2.10 -10.42
N ARG A 124 -5.34 -2.76 -10.09
CA ARG A 124 -6.01 -2.55 -8.77
C ARG A 124 -6.55 -3.84 -8.15
N VAL A 125 -6.37 -4.96 -8.85
CA VAL A 125 -7.05 -6.21 -8.50
C VAL A 125 -6.11 -7.36 -8.83
N VAL A 126 -5.66 -8.07 -7.80
CA VAL A 126 -5.07 -9.41 -7.96
C VAL A 126 -6.06 -10.38 -7.32
N LYS A 127 -6.56 -11.33 -8.11
CA LYS A 127 -7.29 -12.48 -7.56
C LYS A 127 -6.30 -13.35 -6.81
N VAL A 128 -6.58 -13.57 -5.54
CA VAL A 128 -5.87 -14.55 -4.71
C VAL A 128 -6.38 -15.94 -5.06
#